data_AF-A0AAV5L6Y6-F1
#
_entry.id   AF-A0AAV5L6Y6-F1
#
_cell.length_a   1.000
_cell.length_b   1.000
_cell.length_c   1.000
_cell.angle_alpha   90.00
_cell.angle_beta   90.00
_cell.angle_gamma   90.00
#
_symmetry.space_group_name_H-M   'P 1'
#
loop_
_entity.id
_entity.type
_entity.pdbx_description
1 polymer ?
#
loop_
_entity_poly.entity_id
_entity_poly.type
_entity_poly.pdbx_seq_one_letter_code
_entity_poly.pdbx_strand_id
1 'polypeptide(L)'
;MSMSARVSSFSDLIQRVTASCLLNPLAAGGEGPGETPDIGPFVNDVVRGKEEEESSFECESSKEDNDGFNGYKGDGESGMGIWKGGKVGEMVILMNEVFDVVSSMKKAYVNMQEAHSPWDPERMRAADVALVGELRKLGMLRDRFRRCGGGVGGRKGREQVASLREVVAPYEAAIEELKREVKAKEAEIESLKEKLKSSSSLSSDGGRKKGRSLSRRKISCSQGVAAAPAPAPELFQATMSQVKEALKSFASLLLSLMRSAHWDIAAAVRSIESATANTDTAFITTTITPSVIANHHAKYALESYVARKIFQGFDHETFYMDGSLSSLLNPDQYRRDCFTQYRDMKAMDPVELLGILPTCHFGKFCSKNYLAIVHPKMEESLFGNLEHHDQVVAGNHPRSQFYGEFLGLAKAIWLLHLLAFSLDPPPNLFEASRGAQFHPQYMESVVKFSGGRIPAGQVVAFAVSPGFKLGNGSIIKARVYPVPRT
;
A
#
# COMPACT_ATOMS: atom_id res chain seq x y z
N MET A 1 -17.10 -5.27 -25.14
CA MET A 1 -17.07 -4.00 -24.38
C MET A 1 -17.96 -4.15 -23.15
N SER A 2 -17.38 -4.17 -21.96
CA SER A 2 -18.06 -3.91 -20.69
C SER A 2 -16.98 -3.65 -19.64
N MET A 3 -16.82 -2.38 -19.26
CA MET A 3 -15.96 -1.97 -18.14
C MET A 3 -16.70 -2.26 -16.85
N SER A 4 -16.24 -3.24 -16.08
CA SER A 4 -16.69 -3.46 -14.71
C SER A 4 -15.85 -2.58 -13.78
N ALA A 5 -16.41 -1.43 -13.42
CA ALA A 5 -15.90 -0.62 -12.30
C ALA A 5 -16.34 -1.28 -10.99
N ARG A 6 -15.47 -2.12 -10.40
CA ARG A 6 -15.63 -2.58 -9.01
C ARG A 6 -14.94 -1.59 -8.09
N VAL A 7 -15.72 -0.92 -7.25
CA VAL A 7 -15.21 -0.29 -6.02
C VAL A 7 -15.47 -1.27 -4.90
N SER A 8 -14.40 -1.80 -4.31
CA SER A 8 -14.45 -2.77 -3.22
C SER A 8 -14.31 -2.02 -1.90
N SER A 9 -15.25 -2.19 -0.97
CA SER A 9 -15.14 -1.84 0.45
C SER A 9 -14.97 -0.36 0.84
N PHE A 10 -15.71 0.05 1.88
CA PHE A 10 -15.56 1.34 2.58
C PHE A 10 -14.15 1.53 3.18
N SER A 11 -13.47 0.42 3.50
CA SER A 11 -12.07 0.42 3.94
C SER A 11 -11.13 0.97 2.87
N ASP A 12 -11.36 0.68 1.58
CA ASP A 12 -10.53 1.19 0.48
C ASP A 12 -10.74 2.70 0.29
N LEU A 13 -11.93 3.21 0.60
CA LEU A 13 -12.21 4.65 0.54
C LEU A 13 -11.53 5.39 1.69
N ILE A 14 -11.61 4.87 2.91
CA ILE A 14 -10.88 5.42 4.07
C ILE A 14 -9.37 5.35 3.82
N GLN A 15 -8.87 4.24 3.28
CA GLN A 15 -7.45 4.09 2.95
C GLN A 15 -7.00 5.03 1.83
N ARG A 16 -7.80 5.25 0.78
CA ARG A 16 -7.47 6.24 -0.25
C ARG A 16 -7.45 7.67 0.29
N VAL A 17 -8.40 8.03 1.15
CA VAL A 17 -8.43 9.36 1.79
C VAL A 17 -7.26 9.53 2.75
N THR A 18 -6.99 8.53 3.58
CA THR A 18 -5.86 8.55 4.54
C THR A 18 -4.52 8.56 3.83
N ALA A 19 -4.35 7.74 2.77
CA ALA A 19 -3.15 7.74 1.95
C ALA A 19 -2.98 9.06 1.18
N SER A 20 -4.06 9.68 0.70
CA SER A 20 -4.02 11.00 0.04
C SER A 20 -3.61 12.12 1.00
N CYS A 21 -4.05 12.08 2.26
CA CYS A 21 -3.66 13.05 3.29
C CYS A 21 -2.22 12.84 3.81
N LEU A 22 -1.69 11.62 3.74
CA LEU A 22 -0.29 11.32 4.09
C LEU A 22 0.68 11.60 2.93
N LEU A 23 0.20 11.56 1.69
CA LEU A 23 1.00 11.86 0.50
C LEU A 23 0.98 13.34 0.11
N ASN A 24 -0.04 14.11 0.53
CA ASN A 24 -0.10 15.56 0.41
C ASN A 24 -0.45 16.18 1.78
N PRO A 25 0.54 16.68 2.53
CA PRO A 25 0.24 17.58 3.64
C PRO A 25 -0.53 18.78 3.06
N LEU A 26 -1.77 18.99 3.50
CA LEU A 26 -2.47 20.24 3.21
C LEU A 26 -1.58 21.37 3.69
N ALA A 27 -1.16 22.22 2.77
CA ALA A 27 -0.40 23.41 3.02
C ALA A 27 -1.11 24.24 4.10
N ALA A 28 -0.59 24.17 5.33
CA ALA A 28 -0.77 25.23 6.29
C ALA A 28 -0.06 26.47 5.71
N GLY A 29 -0.82 27.55 5.56
CA GLY A 29 -0.34 28.80 4.99
C GLY A 29 0.92 29.29 5.70
N GLY A 30 1.93 29.63 4.91
CA GLY A 30 3.03 30.46 5.37
C GLY A 30 2.55 31.91 5.44
N GLU A 31 2.48 32.45 6.65
CA GLU A 31 2.80 33.85 6.88
C GLU A 31 4.30 33.93 7.24
N GLY A 32 4.98 34.91 6.64
CA GLY A 32 6.41 35.19 6.83
C GLY A 32 6.73 35.90 8.15
N PRO A 33 8.01 36.29 8.36
CA PRO A 33 8.77 35.94 9.56
C PRO A 33 8.96 37.08 10.57
N GLY A 34 9.28 36.71 11.82
CA GLY A 34 9.75 37.64 12.85
C GLY A 34 10.38 36.93 14.07
N GLU A 35 11.70 36.86 14.08
CA GLU A 35 12.65 36.97 15.22
C GLU A 35 12.49 36.08 16.49
N THR A 36 13.49 35.21 16.67
CA THR A 36 13.99 34.61 17.94
C THR A 36 14.56 35.70 18.88
N PRO A 37 14.66 35.54 20.23
CA PRO A 37 15.45 34.43 20.83
C PRO A 37 15.16 33.95 22.28
N ASP A 38 15.49 32.66 22.48
CA ASP A 38 16.27 32.06 23.57
C ASP A 38 15.74 31.96 25.03
N ILE A 39 16.34 30.99 25.74
CA ILE A 39 16.30 30.60 27.17
C ILE A 39 15.56 29.27 27.45
N GLY A 40 16.34 28.17 27.58
CA GLY A 40 15.96 26.99 28.39
C GLY A 40 16.34 27.18 29.86
N PRO A 41 16.47 26.13 30.72
CA PRO A 41 15.97 24.75 30.63
C PRO A 41 15.23 24.29 31.92
N PHE A 42 14.78 23.04 31.91
CA PHE A 42 14.69 22.11 33.06
C PHE A 42 13.41 22.02 33.94
N VAL A 43 13.08 20.74 34.21
CA VAL A 43 12.32 20.05 35.28
C VAL A 43 10.79 20.08 35.42
N ASN A 44 10.26 18.85 35.38
CA ASN A 44 9.16 18.26 36.16
C ASN A 44 8.75 19.06 37.41
N ASP A 45 7.46 19.27 37.63
CA ASP A 45 6.76 18.47 38.63
C ASP A 45 5.23 18.53 38.51
N VAL A 46 4.63 17.52 39.12
CA VAL A 46 3.23 17.10 39.10
C VAL A 46 2.32 18.00 39.97
N VAL A 47 1.02 18.00 39.66
CA VAL A 47 -0.14 17.94 40.59
C VAL A 47 -1.18 19.07 40.44
N ARG A 48 -2.41 18.60 40.13
CA ARG A 48 -3.76 19.07 40.51
C ARG A 48 -4.44 20.14 39.65
N GLY A 49 -5.59 19.74 39.11
CA GLY A 49 -6.50 20.59 38.38
C GLY A 49 -7.50 21.36 39.23
N LYS A 50 -8.25 22.19 38.50
CA LYS A 50 -9.68 22.55 38.55
C LYS A 50 -9.91 23.45 37.31
N GLU A 51 -10.84 23.10 36.40
CA GLU A 51 -12.21 23.66 36.32
C GLU A 51 -12.18 25.20 36.26
N GLU A 52 -12.84 25.94 35.37
CA GLU A 52 -13.79 25.79 34.27
C GLU A 52 -13.82 27.19 33.61
N GLU A 53 -14.28 27.35 32.36
CA GLU A 53 -15.23 28.41 32.00
C GLU A 53 -15.76 28.18 30.57
N GLU A 54 -17.00 27.70 30.51
CA GLU A 54 -17.89 27.76 29.35
C GLU A 54 -18.46 29.18 29.19
N SER A 55 -18.70 29.63 27.96
CA SER A 55 -19.64 30.74 27.71
C SER A 55 -20.76 30.30 26.75
N SER A 56 -21.95 30.17 27.32
CA SER A 56 -23.26 30.06 26.67
C SER A 56 -23.62 31.32 25.88
N PHE A 57 -24.42 31.20 24.81
CA PHE A 57 -25.49 32.18 24.57
C PHE A 57 -26.67 31.58 23.80
N GLU A 58 -27.85 31.91 24.30
CA GLU A 58 -29.18 31.39 23.97
C GLU A 58 -29.80 32.02 22.71
N CYS A 59 -30.82 31.34 22.19
CA CYS A 59 -31.63 31.70 21.04
C CYS A 59 -32.92 32.40 21.51
N GLU A 60 -33.19 33.61 21.04
CA GLU A 60 -34.49 34.26 21.20
C GLU A 60 -35.21 34.43 19.87
N SER A 61 -36.50 34.08 19.89
CA SER A 61 -37.48 34.22 18.82
C SER A 61 -38.32 35.47 19.06
N SER A 62 -38.59 36.25 18.02
CA SER A 62 -39.65 37.27 18.04
C SER A 62 -40.43 37.28 16.72
N LYS A 63 -41.76 37.26 16.85
CA LYS A 63 -42.79 37.33 15.81
C LYS A 63 -43.34 38.76 15.66
N GLU A 64 -43.97 39.01 14.50
CA GLU A 64 -45.08 39.96 14.23
C GLU A 64 -44.71 41.49 14.31
N ASP A 65 -45.20 42.45 13.52
CA ASP A 65 -46.26 42.54 12.51
C ASP A 65 -46.12 43.85 11.67
N ASN A 66 -46.66 43.80 10.43
CA ASN A 66 -47.48 44.78 9.69
C ASN A 66 -47.18 46.32 9.67
N ASP A 67 -47.05 46.94 8.48
CA ASP A 67 -48.06 47.85 7.88
C ASP A 67 -47.60 48.73 6.68
N GLY A 68 -48.44 48.72 5.65
CA GLY A 68 -48.90 49.79 4.73
C GLY A 68 -48.12 51.05 4.32
N PHE A 69 -48.07 51.25 2.99
CA PHE A 69 -48.58 52.43 2.23
C PHE A 69 -47.61 53.28 1.37
N ASN A 70 -47.76 53.08 0.05
CA ASN A 70 -47.89 54.05 -1.07
C ASN A 70 -46.68 54.84 -1.64
N GLY A 71 -46.24 54.40 -2.82
CA GLY A 71 -46.52 55.07 -4.09
C GLY A 71 -45.81 56.39 -4.43
N TYR A 72 -44.73 56.31 -5.20
CA TYR A 72 -44.47 57.25 -6.32
C TYR A 72 -43.90 56.49 -7.52
N LYS A 73 -44.57 56.65 -8.67
CA LYS A 73 -44.17 56.18 -10.00
C LYS A 73 -42.98 56.99 -10.50
N GLY A 74 -41.93 56.33 -10.95
CA GLY A 74 -40.90 56.86 -11.83
C GLY A 74 -40.56 55.78 -12.84
N ASP A 75 -40.99 55.97 -14.09
CA ASP A 75 -40.75 55.05 -15.20
C ASP A 75 -39.25 55.00 -15.53
N GLY A 76 -38.70 53.78 -15.56
CA GLY A 76 -37.32 53.51 -15.92
C GLY A 76 -37.09 52.01 -16.00
N GLU A 77 -36.76 51.54 -17.20
CA GLU A 77 -36.59 50.16 -17.61
C GLU A 77 -35.78 49.29 -16.62
N SER A 78 -36.34 48.13 -16.25
CA SER A 78 -35.64 46.82 -16.17
C SER A 78 -36.42 45.89 -15.23
N GLY A 79 -37.08 44.90 -15.82
CA GLY A 79 -37.66 43.79 -15.08
C GLY A 79 -36.56 42.89 -14.52
N MET A 80 -36.20 43.08 -13.26
CA MET A 80 -35.48 42.10 -12.45
C MET A 80 -36.33 41.77 -11.21
N GLY A 81 -37.45 41.10 -11.44
CA GLY A 81 -38.32 40.60 -10.39
C GLY A 81 -37.65 39.48 -9.58
N ILE A 82 -37.29 39.79 -8.33
CA ILE A 82 -37.79 39.10 -7.12
C ILE A 82 -37.89 37.56 -7.23
N TRP A 83 -36.80 36.85 -7.56
CA TRP A 83 -36.74 35.38 -7.54
C TRP A 83 -35.42 34.85 -6.94
N LYS A 84 -34.85 35.48 -5.91
CA LYS A 84 -33.58 35.02 -5.29
C LYS A 84 -33.49 35.03 -3.75
N GLY A 85 -34.50 35.50 -3.01
CA GLY A 85 -34.45 35.49 -1.53
C GLY A 85 -34.68 34.11 -0.91
N GLY A 86 -35.75 33.42 -1.31
CA GLY A 86 -36.16 32.14 -0.69
C GLY A 86 -35.20 30.98 -0.93
N LYS A 87 -34.62 30.87 -2.14
CA LYS A 87 -33.64 29.82 -2.46
C LYS A 87 -32.32 29.98 -1.71
N VAL A 88 -31.91 31.22 -1.41
CA VAL A 88 -30.69 31.49 -0.66
C VAL A 88 -30.89 31.13 0.81
N GLY A 89 -32.03 31.50 1.41
CA GLY A 89 -32.37 31.11 2.78
C GLY A 89 -32.46 29.58 2.95
N GLU A 90 -33.12 28.88 2.03
CA GLU A 90 -33.23 27.42 2.06
C GLU A 90 -31.86 26.72 1.91
N MET A 91 -30.97 27.28 1.09
CA MET A 91 -29.61 26.76 0.90
C MET A 91 -28.73 27.00 2.14
N VAL A 92 -28.91 28.13 2.84
CA VAL A 92 -28.23 28.41 4.12
C VAL A 92 -28.70 27.45 5.21
N ILE A 93 -30.01 27.18 5.32
CA ILE A 93 -30.55 26.19 6.26
C ILE A 93 -29.99 24.80 5.96
N LEU A 94 -29.99 24.38 4.69
CA LEU A 94 -29.46 23.08 4.30
C LEU A 94 -27.94 22.97 4.57
N MET A 95 -27.20 24.06 4.43
CA MET A 95 -25.77 24.10 4.75
C MET A 95 -25.55 23.93 6.26
N ASN A 96 -26.35 24.58 7.10
CA ASN A 96 -26.28 24.42 8.56
C ASN A 96 -26.59 22.96 8.96
N GLU A 97 -27.62 22.34 8.37
CA GLU A 97 -27.92 20.91 8.62
C GLU A 97 -26.76 19.98 8.20
N VAL A 98 -26.03 20.32 7.13
CA VAL A 98 -24.82 19.56 6.74
C VAL A 98 -23.71 19.73 7.77
N PHE A 99 -23.46 20.95 8.26
CA PHE A 99 -22.46 21.19 9.30
C PHE A 99 -22.79 20.46 10.60
N ASP A 100 -24.07 20.45 11.02
CA ASP A 100 -24.52 19.73 12.21
C ASP A 100 -24.32 18.21 12.08
N VAL A 101 -24.65 17.64 10.92
CA VAL A 101 -24.46 16.21 10.66
C VAL A 101 -22.98 15.85 10.59
N VAL A 102 -22.14 16.67 9.96
CA VAL A 102 -20.68 16.44 9.90
C VAL A 102 -20.04 16.59 11.29
N SER A 103 -20.50 17.54 12.09
CA SER A 103 -20.06 17.71 13.49
C SER A 103 -20.45 16.49 14.35
N SER A 104 -21.69 16.01 14.20
CA SER A 104 -22.19 14.80 14.87
C SER A 104 -21.44 13.54 14.43
N MET A 105 -21.13 13.45 13.13
CA MET A 105 -20.32 12.36 12.56
C MET A 105 -18.90 12.38 13.13
N LYS A 106 -18.27 13.55 13.24
CA LYS A 106 -16.96 13.72 13.85
C LYS A 106 -16.97 13.29 15.32
N LYS A 107 -18.00 13.68 16.08
CA LYS A 107 -18.17 13.26 17.48
C LYS A 107 -18.31 11.73 17.60
N ALA A 108 -19.11 11.10 16.74
CA ALA A 108 -19.24 9.64 16.71
C ALA A 108 -17.91 8.95 16.38
N TYR A 109 -17.12 9.52 15.47
CA TYR A 109 -15.80 9.00 15.13
C TYR A 109 -14.81 9.10 16.30
N VAL A 110 -14.78 10.22 17.03
CA VAL A 110 -13.94 10.38 18.24
C VAL A 110 -14.35 9.37 19.31
N ASN A 111 -15.65 9.19 19.56
CA ASN A 111 -16.14 8.17 20.50
C ASN A 111 -15.69 6.75 20.13
N MET A 112 -15.56 6.47 18.82
CA MET A 112 -15.06 5.20 18.31
C MET A 112 -13.56 5.03 18.56
N GLN A 113 -12.77 6.11 18.42
CA GLN A 113 -11.35 6.14 18.75
C GLN A 113 -11.10 5.96 20.25
N GLU A 114 -11.91 6.61 21.10
CA GLU A 114 -11.83 6.45 22.55
C GLU A 114 -12.19 5.04 23.02
N ALA A 115 -13.21 4.42 22.40
CA ALA A 115 -13.60 3.04 22.70
C ALA A 115 -12.56 2.00 22.25
N HIS A 116 -11.53 2.41 21.50
CA HIS A 116 -10.45 1.55 21.05
C HIS A 116 -9.32 1.40 22.10
N SER A 117 -9.24 2.27 23.12
CA SER A 117 -8.22 2.18 24.16
C SER A 117 -8.66 2.81 25.50
N PRO A 118 -8.91 2.00 26.54
CA PRO A 118 -9.00 0.54 26.52
C PRO A 118 -10.20 0.04 25.68
N TRP A 119 -10.06 -1.13 25.07
CA TRP A 119 -11.08 -1.70 24.17
C TRP A 119 -12.41 -1.95 24.89
N ASP A 120 -13.45 -1.24 24.47
CA ASP A 120 -14.82 -1.40 24.97
C ASP A 120 -15.77 -1.76 23.79
N PRO A 121 -16.25 -3.02 23.72
CA PRO A 121 -17.06 -3.48 22.61
C PRO A 121 -18.48 -2.89 22.57
N GLU A 122 -19.03 -2.45 23.70
CA GLU A 122 -20.37 -1.84 23.75
C GLU A 122 -20.31 -0.39 23.29
N ARG A 123 -19.31 0.37 23.76
CA ARG A 123 -19.06 1.74 23.29
C ARG A 123 -18.66 1.78 21.82
N MET A 124 -17.88 0.81 21.35
CA MET A 124 -17.55 0.66 19.93
C MET A 124 -18.80 0.47 19.07
N ARG A 125 -19.71 -0.42 19.48
CA ARG A 125 -20.96 -0.69 18.75
C ARG A 125 -21.89 0.53 18.75
N ALA A 126 -21.98 1.24 19.88
CA ALA A 126 -22.78 2.45 19.97
C ALA A 126 -22.24 3.58 19.08
N ALA A 127 -20.92 3.75 19.03
CA ALA A 127 -20.25 4.74 18.18
C ALA A 127 -20.41 4.42 16.68
N ASP A 128 -20.30 3.14 16.29
CA ASP A 128 -20.54 2.67 14.92
C ASP A 128 -21.98 2.95 14.46
N VAL A 129 -22.97 2.59 15.28
CA VAL A 129 -24.39 2.86 14.98
C VAL A 129 -24.65 4.37 14.82
N ALA A 130 -24.05 5.20 15.67
CA ALA A 130 -24.16 6.66 15.56
C ALA A 130 -23.52 7.19 14.27
N LEU A 131 -22.31 6.74 13.94
CA LEU A 131 -21.59 7.14 12.73
C LEU A 131 -22.37 6.80 11.46
N VAL A 132 -22.88 5.56 11.36
CA VAL A 132 -23.72 5.09 10.26
C VAL A 132 -25.03 5.89 10.18
N GLY A 133 -25.61 6.25 11.33
CA GLY A 133 -26.77 7.13 11.42
C GLY A 133 -26.53 8.50 10.78
N GLU A 134 -25.42 9.15 11.10
CA GLU A 134 -25.06 10.46 10.55
C GLU A 134 -24.74 10.39 9.04
N LEU A 135 -24.04 9.35 8.58
CA LEU A 135 -23.81 9.13 7.15
C LEU A 135 -25.11 8.99 6.34
N ARG A 136 -26.13 8.32 6.91
CA ARG A 136 -27.46 8.24 6.29
C ARG A 136 -28.13 9.61 6.21
N LYS A 137 -28.07 10.41 7.28
CA LYS A 137 -28.60 11.80 7.30
C LYS A 137 -27.93 12.67 6.25
N LEU A 138 -26.61 12.56 6.10
CA LEU A 138 -25.84 13.27 5.07
C LEU A 138 -26.27 12.85 3.65
N GLY A 139 -26.54 11.57 3.44
CA GLY A 139 -27.13 11.06 2.19
C GLY A 139 -28.50 11.68 1.89
N MET A 140 -29.38 11.80 2.88
CA MET A 140 -30.68 12.46 2.72
C MET A 140 -30.56 13.95 2.40
N LEU A 141 -29.58 14.65 3.00
CA LEU A 141 -29.27 16.06 2.73
C LEU A 141 -28.77 16.27 1.29
N ARG A 142 -27.85 15.41 0.82
CA ARG A 142 -27.40 15.40 -0.58
C ARG A 142 -28.58 15.24 -1.55
N ASP A 143 -29.51 14.34 -1.25
CA ASP A 143 -30.67 14.09 -2.09
C ASP A 143 -31.71 15.23 -2.02
N ARG A 144 -31.80 15.96 -0.91
CA ARG A 144 -32.57 17.20 -0.79
C ARG A 144 -31.94 18.32 -1.63
N PHE A 145 -30.63 18.54 -1.53
CA PHE A 145 -29.90 19.52 -2.33
C PHE A 145 -30.07 19.29 -3.84
N ARG A 146 -29.97 18.03 -4.29
CA ARG A 146 -30.15 17.66 -5.70
C ARG A 146 -31.59 17.94 -6.19
N ARG A 147 -32.60 17.85 -5.32
CA ARG A 147 -33.99 18.17 -5.65
C ARG A 147 -34.25 19.67 -5.71
N CYS A 148 -33.60 20.49 -4.88
CA CYS A 148 -33.76 21.96 -4.92
C CYS A 148 -32.99 22.65 -6.06
N GLY A 149 -31.94 22.01 -6.60
CA GLY A 149 -31.12 22.54 -7.72
C GLY A 149 -31.65 22.28 -9.14
N GLY A 150 -32.74 21.51 -9.30
CA GLY A 150 -33.23 21.05 -10.60
C GLY A 150 -34.28 21.95 -11.25
N GLY A 151 -33.88 23.13 -11.70
CA GLY A 151 -34.76 24.01 -12.48
C GLY A 151 -33.98 24.87 -13.46
N VAL A 152 -33.81 24.36 -14.69
CA VAL A 152 -33.78 25.03 -16.01
C VAL A 152 -32.94 24.20 -17.00
N GLY A 153 -33.55 23.80 -18.12
CA GLY A 153 -32.85 23.57 -19.40
C GLY A 153 -32.24 22.19 -19.61
N GLY A 154 -32.92 21.33 -20.36
CA GLY A 154 -32.58 19.93 -20.55
C GLY A 154 -31.44 19.60 -21.52
N ARG A 155 -30.87 18.40 -21.32
CA ARG A 155 -30.54 17.47 -22.39
C ARG A 155 -30.35 16.06 -21.83
N LYS A 156 -30.95 15.09 -22.54
CA LYS A 156 -30.93 13.65 -22.30
C LYS A 156 -29.58 13.12 -21.80
N GLY A 157 -29.61 12.52 -20.62
CA GLY A 157 -28.61 11.61 -20.09
C GLY A 157 -29.25 10.82 -18.96
N ARG A 158 -30.13 9.86 -19.30
CA ARG A 158 -30.58 8.84 -18.35
C ARG A 158 -29.36 7.98 -18.01
N GLU A 159 -28.57 8.41 -17.06
CA GLU A 159 -27.73 7.51 -16.28
C GLU A 159 -28.58 7.18 -15.06
N GLN A 160 -29.17 5.97 -15.07
CA GLN A 160 -29.87 5.43 -13.91
C GLN A 160 -28.86 5.35 -12.77
N VAL A 161 -28.84 6.38 -11.92
CA VAL A 161 -28.30 6.23 -10.57
C VAL A 161 -29.26 5.31 -9.86
N ALA A 162 -28.90 4.03 -9.82
CA ALA A 162 -29.58 2.97 -9.09
C ALA A 162 -30.07 3.50 -7.74
N SER A 163 -31.36 3.32 -7.43
CA SER A 163 -31.91 3.76 -6.14
C SER A 163 -31.09 3.12 -5.01
N LEU A 164 -30.96 3.75 -3.84
CA LEU A 164 -30.23 3.19 -2.70
C LEU A 164 -30.61 1.73 -2.40
N ARG A 165 -31.86 1.33 -2.69
CA ARG A 165 -32.35 -0.05 -2.56
C ARG A 165 -31.66 -1.05 -3.51
N GLU A 166 -31.32 -0.62 -4.72
CA GLU A 166 -30.65 -1.45 -5.74
C GLU A 166 -29.15 -1.59 -5.47
N VAL A 167 -28.53 -0.57 -4.85
CA VAL A 167 -27.15 -0.66 -4.34
C VAL A 167 -27.08 -1.51 -3.07
N VAL A 168 -28.12 -1.50 -2.22
CA VAL A 168 -28.16 -2.22 -0.93
C VAL A 168 -28.57 -3.70 -1.08
N ALA A 169 -29.40 -4.05 -2.07
CA ALA A 169 -29.84 -5.42 -2.33
C ALA A 169 -28.71 -6.48 -2.40
N PRO A 170 -27.56 -6.26 -3.09
CA PRO A 170 -26.47 -7.22 -3.08
C PRO A 170 -25.79 -7.37 -1.71
N TYR A 171 -25.77 -6.31 -0.89
CA TYR A 171 -25.24 -6.39 0.47
C TYR A 171 -26.19 -7.12 1.42
N GLU A 172 -27.50 -6.90 1.29
CA GLU A 172 -28.52 -7.66 2.03
C GLU A 172 -28.45 -9.15 1.68
N ALA A 173 -28.31 -9.50 0.40
CA ALA A 173 -28.11 -10.88 -0.03
C ALA A 173 -26.81 -11.49 0.51
N ALA A 174 -25.71 -10.74 0.53
CA ALA A 174 -24.44 -11.19 1.10
C ALA A 174 -24.53 -11.40 2.62
N ILE A 175 -25.26 -10.54 3.34
CA ILE A 175 -25.51 -10.69 4.78
C ILE A 175 -26.34 -11.95 5.07
N GLU A 176 -27.38 -12.22 4.27
CA GLU A 176 -28.19 -13.42 4.45
C GLU A 176 -27.42 -14.71 4.11
N GLU A 177 -26.55 -14.69 3.10
CA GLU A 177 -25.67 -15.83 2.80
C GLU A 177 -24.63 -16.06 3.92
N LEU A 178 -24.01 -14.99 4.44
CA LEU A 178 -23.10 -15.09 5.59
C LEU A 178 -23.81 -15.62 6.84
N LYS A 179 -25.05 -15.19 7.11
CA LYS A 179 -25.84 -15.75 8.21
C LYS A 179 -26.14 -17.23 8.01
N ARG A 180 -26.39 -17.66 6.77
CA ARG A 180 -26.61 -19.08 6.44
C ARG A 180 -25.33 -19.89 6.64
N GLU A 181 -24.18 -19.36 6.23
CA GLU A 181 -22.88 -19.99 6.41
C GLU A 181 -22.48 -20.09 7.88
N VAL A 182 -22.73 -19.04 8.69
CA VAL A 182 -22.54 -19.06 10.14
C VAL A 182 -23.39 -20.15 10.78
N LYS A 183 -24.69 -20.23 10.47
CA LYS A 183 -25.56 -21.30 10.99
C LYS A 183 -25.10 -22.70 10.57
N ALA A 184 -24.62 -22.85 9.34
CA ALA A 184 -24.09 -24.13 8.86
C ALA A 184 -22.81 -24.52 9.62
N LYS A 185 -21.92 -23.57 9.89
CA LYS A 185 -20.70 -23.78 10.67
C LYS A 185 -20.99 -24.04 12.16
N GLU A 186 -21.99 -23.38 12.74
CA GLU A 186 -22.46 -23.67 14.10
C GLU A 186 -23.00 -25.10 14.23
N ALA A 187 -23.77 -25.58 13.24
CA ALA A 187 -24.24 -26.97 13.20
C ALA A 187 -23.08 -27.98 13.02
N GLU A 188 -22.08 -27.65 12.21
CA GLU A 188 -20.86 -28.46 12.04
C GLU A 188 -20.07 -28.55 13.36
N ILE A 189 -19.92 -27.42 14.07
CA ILE A 189 -19.28 -27.37 15.38
C ILE A 189 -20.02 -28.24 16.40
N GLU A 190 -21.35 -28.18 16.45
CA GLU A 190 -22.12 -29.01 17.37
C GLU A 190 -21.99 -30.51 17.04
N SER A 191 -22.03 -30.87 15.75
CA SER A 191 -21.78 -32.25 15.32
C SER A 191 -20.38 -32.75 15.71
N LEU A 192 -19.35 -31.90 15.58
CA LEU A 192 -17.98 -32.22 15.99
C LEU A 192 -17.87 -32.34 17.51
N LYS A 193 -18.57 -31.49 18.28
CA LYS A 193 -18.64 -31.59 19.75
C LYS A 193 -19.32 -32.88 20.21
N GLU A 194 -20.40 -33.31 19.55
CA GLU A 194 -21.05 -34.60 19.84
C GLU A 194 -20.17 -35.80 19.49
N LYS A 195 -19.43 -35.76 18.38
CA LYS A 195 -18.44 -36.79 18.01
C LYS A 195 -17.28 -36.87 19.00
N LEU A 196 -16.86 -35.72 19.54
CA LEU A 196 -15.83 -35.66 20.58
C LEU A 196 -16.35 -36.25 21.90
N LYS A 197 -17.58 -35.89 22.31
CA LYS A 197 -18.23 -36.44 23.51
C LYS A 197 -18.43 -37.95 23.42
N SER A 198 -18.90 -38.46 22.29
CA SER A 198 -19.08 -39.92 22.07
C SER A 198 -17.75 -40.68 22.02
N SER A 199 -16.68 -40.07 21.50
CA SER A 199 -15.33 -40.68 21.55
C SER A 199 -14.73 -40.66 22.97
N SER A 200 -15.07 -39.64 23.78
CA SER A 200 -14.63 -39.55 25.18
C SER A 200 -15.38 -40.50 26.11
N SER A 201 -16.66 -40.82 25.84
CA SER A 201 -17.45 -41.76 26.64
C SER A 201 -17.14 -43.23 26.38
N LEU A 202 -16.58 -43.56 25.22
CA LEU A 202 -16.09 -44.92 24.90
C LEU A 202 -14.73 -45.26 25.56
N SER A 203 -14.08 -44.28 26.19
CA SER A 203 -12.76 -44.44 26.81
C SER A 203 -12.82 -44.73 28.31
N SER A 204 -14.02 -44.88 28.88
CA SER A 204 -14.24 -45.10 30.31
C SER A 204 -15.25 -46.23 30.57
N ASP A 205 -14.96 -47.44 30.08
CA ASP A 205 -15.42 -48.64 30.79
C ASP A 205 -14.44 -49.82 30.58
N GLY A 206 -14.20 -50.57 31.65
CA GLY A 206 -12.99 -51.37 31.83
C GLY A 206 -12.98 -52.78 31.22
N GLY A 207 -11.88 -53.49 31.49
CA GLY A 207 -11.90 -54.96 31.55
C GLY A 207 -10.87 -55.72 30.70
N ARG A 208 -9.75 -56.09 31.34
CA ARG A 208 -8.93 -57.30 31.16
C ARG A 208 -9.41 -58.35 30.10
N LYS A 209 -8.53 -58.72 29.16
CA LYS A 209 -7.87 -60.07 29.02
C LYS A 209 -7.18 -60.30 27.65
N LYS A 210 -5.89 -60.65 27.74
CA LYS A 210 -5.08 -61.65 26.99
C LYS A 210 -5.55 -62.10 25.58
N GLY A 211 -4.69 -61.87 24.56
CA GLY A 211 -4.86 -62.46 23.21
C GLY A 211 -3.67 -62.28 22.27
N ARG A 212 -2.88 -63.36 22.17
CA ARG A 212 -1.82 -63.75 21.21
C ARG A 212 -1.88 -63.17 19.75
N SER A 213 -0.70 -62.77 19.25
CA SER A 213 -0.08 -63.15 17.96
C SER A 213 -0.50 -62.52 16.60
N LEU A 214 0.49 -61.81 16.03
CA LEU A 214 1.01 -61.79 14.64
C LEU A 214 0.32 -61.02 13.49
N SER A 215 1.19 -60.22 12.85
CA SER A 215 1.28 -59.89 11.42
C SER A 215 0.35 -58.80 10.86
N ARG A 216 0.90 -57.60 10.67
CA ARG A 216 1.08 -56.97 9.35
C ARG A 216 1.76 -55.61 9.46
N ARG A 217 2.90 -55.51 8.75
CA ARG A 217 3.40 -54.34 8.00
C ARG A 217 3.06 -52.97 8.61
N LYS A 218 3.97 -52.49 9.46
CA LYS A 218 4.04 -51.12 9.97
C LYS A 218 4.37 -50.16 8.81
N ILE A 219 3.35 -49.55 8.21
CA ILE A 219 3.49 -48.25 7.54
C ILE A 219 3.30 -47.22 8.65
N SER A 220 4.43 -46.73 9.18
CA SER A 220 4.44 -45.69 10.19
C SER A 220 4.19 -44.34 9.51
N CYS A 221 2.92 -44.00 9.23
CA CYS A 221 2.52 -42.60 9.09
C CYS A 221 2.45 -42.00 10.49
N SER A 222 3.62 -41.66 11.01
CA SER A 222 3.81 -40.87 12.23
C SER A 222 5.20 -40.25 12.15
N GLN A 223 5.42 -39.47 11.09
CA GLN A 223 6.33 -38.35 11.21
C GLN A 223 5.52 -37.24 11.87
N GLY A 224 5.72 -37.13 13.19
CA GLY A 224 5.52 -35.85 13.85
C GLY A 224 6.21 -34.78 13.02
N VAL A 225 5.50 -33.67 12.86
CA VAL A 225 5.99 -32.46 12.23
C VAL A 225 7.23 -32.02 13.02
N ALA A 226 8.39 -32.53 12.62
CA ALA A 226 9.66 -31.98 13.03
C ALA A 226 9.62 -30.55 12.49
N ALA A 227 9.61 -29.59 13.40
CA ALA A 227 9.74 -28.18 13.08
C ALA A 227 10.83 -28.04 12.02
N ALA A 228 10.45 -27.57 10.83
CA ALA A 228 11.42 -27.22 9.82
C ALA A 228 12.44 -26.29 10.49
N PRO A 229 13.75 -26.54 10.37
CA PRO A 229 14.73 -25.66 10.97
C PRO A 229 14.44 -24.23 10.48
N ALA A 230 14.34 -23.29 11.43
CA ALA A 230 14.08 -21.89 11.11
C ALA A 230 15.04 -21.43 10.00
N PRO A 231 14.58 -20.65 9.02
CA PRO A 231 15.44 -20.20 7.92
C PRO A 231 16.67 -19.51 8.50
N ALA A 232 17.85 -20.00 8.12
CA ALA A 232 19.10 -19.47 8.65
C ALA A 232 19.39 -18.10 8.00
N PRO A 233 19.83 -17.07 8.75
CA PRO A 233 20.21 -15.76 8.20
C PRO A 233 21.21 -15.83 7.02
N GLU A 234 22.04 -16.86 7.00
CA GLU A 234 23.01 -17.15 5.94
C GLU A 234 22.31 -17.45 4.60
N LEU A 235 21.14 -18.09 4.64
CA LEU A 235 20.32 -18.37 3.46
C LEU A 235 19.82 -17.08 2.82
N PHE A 236 19.39 -16.12 3.66
CA PHE A 236 18.97 -14.80 3.20
C PHE A 236 20.13 -14.04 2.55
N GLN A 237 21.32 -14.07 3.15
CA GLN A 237 22.52 -13.46 2.57
C GLN A 237 22.93 -14.11 1.24
N ALA A 238 22.83 -15.44 1.12
CA ALA A 238 23.11 -16.15 -0.12
C ALA A 238 22.10 -15.79 -1.21
N THR A 239 20.81 -15.71 -0.89
CA THR A 239 19.77 -15.29 -1.85
C THR A 239 19.94 -13.82 -2.25
N MET A 240 20.32 -12.92 -1.33
CA MET A 240 20.63 -11.53 -1.69
C MET A 240 21.85 -11.42 -2.61
N SER A 241 22.84 -12.32 -2.46
CA SER A 241 23.98 -12.38 -3.39
C SER A 241 23.55 -12.82 -4.79
N GLN A 242 22.60 -13.76 -4.90
CA GLN A 242 21.99 -14.15 -6.18
C GLN A 242 21.22 -12.99 -6.82
N VAL A 243 20.47 -12.22 -6.01
CA VAL A 243 19.80 -11.00 -6.48
C VAL A 243 20.80 -10.00 -7.05
N LYS A 244 21.93 -9.76 -6.37
CA LYS A 244 22.97 -8.83 -6.84
C LYS A 244 23.54 -9.24 -8.21
N GLU A 245 23.85 -10.53 -8.40
CA GLU A 245 24.35 -11.01 -9.69
C GLU A 245 23.27 -11.00 -10.78
N ALA A 246 22.02 -11.40 -10.48
CA ALA A 246 20.92 -11.35 -11.43
C ALA A 246 20.62 -9.91 -11.90
N LEU A 247 20.65 -8.95 -10.96
CA LEU A 247 20.46 -7.53 -11.25
C LEU A 247 21.56 -7.00 -12.18
N LYS A 248 22.82 -7.34 -11.87
CA LYS A 248 23.98 -6.97 -12.68
C LYS A 248 23.93 -7.59 -14.08
N SER A 249 23.56 -8.86 -14.20
CA SER A 249 23.40 -9.54 -15.49
C SER A 249 22.30 -8.90 -16.32
N PHE A 250 21.12 -8.70 -15.75
CA PHE A 250 19.99 -8.08 -16.46
C PHE A 250 20.26 -6.62 -16.85
N ALA A 251 20.86 -5.82 -15.96
CA ALA A 251 21.27 -4.45 -16.29
C ALA A 251 22.33 -4.43 -17.39
N SER A 252 23.27 -5.38 -17.42
CA SER A 252 24.27 -5.49 -18.49
C SER A 252 23.63 -5.86 -19.83
N LEU A 253 22.64 -6.76 -19.83
CA LEU A 253 21.86 -7.11 -21.01
C LEU A 253 21.10 -5.89 -21.56
N LEU A 254 20.40 -5.17 -20.68
CA LEU A 254 19.66 -3.96 -21.05
C LEU A 254 20.60 -2.88 -21.62
N LEU A 255 21.76 -2.67 -21.00
CA LEU A 255 22.79 -1.76 -21.51
C LEU A 255 23.32 -2.19 -22.89
N SER A 256 23.49 -3.50 -23.12
CA SER A 256 23.90 -4.04 -24.41
C SER A 256 22.85 -3.75 -25.48
N LEU A 257 21.57 -3.97 -25.18
CA LEU A 257 20.47 -3.69 -26.11
C LEU A 257 20.35 -2.19 -26.40
N MET A 258 20.50 -1.32 -25.40
CA MET A 258 20.51 0.14 -25.59
C MET A 258 21.64 0.57 -26.54
N ARG A 259 22.83 -0.03 -26.44
CA ARG A 259 23.94 0.22 -27.35
C ARG A 259 23.64 -0.25 -28.78
N SER A 260 23.06 -1.43 -28.93
CA SER A 260 22.63 -1.96 -30.23
C SER A 260 21.53 -1.11 -30.88
N ALA A 261 20.67 -0.51 -30.07
CA ALA A 261 19.63 0.43 -30.52
C ALA A 261 20.15 1.87 -30.72
N HIS A 262 21.47 2.09 -30.63
CA HIS A 262 22.12 3.39 -30.81
C HIS A 262 21.61 4.50 -29.86
N TRP A 263 21.23 4.15 -28.63
CA TRP A 263 20.84 5.15 -27.63
C TRP A 263 22.03 6.02 -27.22
N ASP A 264 21.75 7.30 -26.94
CA ASP A 264 22.67 8.14 -26.17
C ASP A 264 22.64 7.67 -24.70
N ILE A 265 23.60 6.81 -24.35
CA ILE A 265 23.73 6.24 -23.01
C ILE A 265 23.91 7.34 -21.95
N ALA A 266 24.63 8.42 -22.27
CA ALA A 266 24.85 9.51 -21.33
C ALA A 266 23.53 10.28 -21.08
N ALA A 267 22.72 10.51 -22.11
CA ALA A 267 21.40 11.09 -21.95
C ALA A 267 20.45 10.18 -21.15
N ALA A 268 20.48 8.87 -21.39
CA ALA A 268 19.69 7.91 -20.63
C ALA A 268 20.05 7.92 -19.14
N VAL A 269 21.35 7.93 -18.80
CA VAL A 269 21.82 8.03 -17.41
C VAL A 269 21.36 9.34 -16.77
N ARG A 270 21.53 10.49 -17.45
CA ARG A 270 21.03 11.79 -16.95
C ARG A 270 19.52 11.76 -16.69
N SER A 271 18.76 11.10 -17.55
CA SER A 271 17.30 10.96 -17.36
C SER A 271 16.94 10.10 -16.14
N ILE A 272 17.72 9.06 -15.85
CA ILE A 272 17.54 8.22 -14.65
C ILE A 272 17.87 9.03 -13.39
N GLU A 273 18.97 9.78 -13.42
CA GLU A 273 19.42 10.65 -12.33
C GLU A 273 18.44 11.81 -12.08
N SER A 274 17.89 12.43 -13.12
CA SER A 274 16.89 13.48 -12.96
C SER A 274 15.58 12.94 -12.38
N ALA A 275 15.16 11.74 -12.76
CA ALA A 275 13.98 11.07 -12.20
C ALA A 275 14.20 10.53 -10.76
N THR A 276 15.39 10.69 -10.19
CA THR A 276 15.71 10.35 -8.79
C THR A 276 16.02 11.58 -7.93
N ALA A 277 16.22 12.76 -8.54
CA ALA A 277 16.48 13.99 -7.83
C ALA A 277 15.17 14.63 -7.34
N ASN A 278 14.96 14.68 -6.02
CA ASN A 278 13.91 15.50 -5.42
C ASN A 278 14.27 16.99 -5.60
N THR A 279 13.25 17.84 -5.79
CA THR A 279 13.36 19.28 -6.10
C THR A 279 14.31 20.07 -5.20
N ASP A 280 14.48 19.65 -3.94
CA ASP A 280 15.29 20.37 -2.95
C ASP A 280 16.81 20.09 -3.07
N THR A 281 17.23 19.13 -3.90
CA THR A 281 18.65 18.78 -4.11
C THR A 281 19.21 19.19 -5.48
N ALA A 282 18.47 20.01 -6.23
CA ALA A 282 18.86 20.50 -7.55
C ALA A 282 20.23 21.22 -7.53
N PHE A 283 20.58 21.90 -6.43
CA PHE A 283 21.85 22.62 -6.28
C PHE A 283 23.12 21.73 -6.26
N ILE A 284 23.01 20.45 -5.92
CA ILE A 284 24.15 19.50 -5.95
C ILE A 284 24.36 18.95 -7.39
N THR A 285 23.38 19.15 -8.28
CA THR A 285 23.29 18.46 -9.58
C THR A 285 24.11 19.15 -10.67
N THR A 286 24.62 20.37 -10.44
CA THR A 286 25.30 21.18 -11.46
C THR A 286 26.83 21.05 -11.48
N THR A 287 27.46 20.41 -10.50
CA THR A 287 28.93 20.37 -10.38
C THR A 287 29.56 18.97 -10.31
N ILE A 288 28.75 17.90 -10.33
CA ILE A 288 29.25 16.54 -10.55
C ILE A 288 29.58 16.42 -12.05
N THR A 289 30.83 16.70 -12.40
CA THR A 289 31.39 16.69 -13.77
C THR A 289 30.71 15.69 -14.72
N PRO A 290 30.10 16.15 -15.84
CA PRO A 290 29.43 15.29 -16.83
C PRO A 290 30.35 14.24 -17.50
N SER A 291 31.67 14.39 -17.36
CA SER A 291 32.67 13.62 -18.09
C SER A 291 33.12 12.33 -17.38
N VAL A 292 33.04 12.23 -16.05
CA VAL A 292 33.52 11.02 -15.32
C VAL A 292 32.49 9.89 -15.37
N ILE A 293 31.20 10.22 -15.43
CA ILE A 293 30.08 9.25 -15.43
C ILE A 293 29.87 8.63 -16.84
N ALA A 294 30.45 9.22 -17.88
CA ALA A 294 29.94 9.17 -19.25
C ALA A 294 29.97 7.81 -19.96
N ASN A 295 30.67 6.77 -19.48
CA ASN A 295 30.61 5.44 -20.12
C ASN A 295 30.87 4.23 -19.19
N HIS A 296 31.73 4.35 -18.17
CA HIS A 296 32.07 3.22 -17.30
C HIS A 296 31.07 2.99 -16.15
N HIS A 297 30.19 3.95 -15.88
CA HIS A 297 29.28 3.93 -14.73
C HIS A 297 27.80 3.81 -15.11
N ALA A 298 27.47 3.85 -16.40
CA ALA A 298 26.10 3.68 -16.90
C ALA A 298 25.43 2.39 -16.41
N LYS A 299 26.22 1.30 -16.28
CA LYS A 299 25.75 0.02 -15.72
C LYS A 299 25.19 0.17 -14.30
N TYR A 300 25.80 1.02 -13.46
CA TYR A 300 25.36 1.20 -12.07
C TYR A 300 24.11 2.07 -11.98
N ALA A 301 23.98 3.08 -12.84
CA ALA A 301 22.75 3.85 -12.96
C ALA A 301 21.59 2.96 -13.45
N LEU A 302 21.86 2.03 -14.36
CA LEU A 302 20.85 1.09 -14.85
C LEU A 302 20.51 0.01 -13.81
N GLU A 303 21.51 -0.52 -13.09
CA GLU A 303 21.29 -1.37 -11.91
C GLU A 303 20.40 -0.66 -10.89
N SER A 304 20.69 0.61 -10.57
CA SER A 304 19.88 1.46 -9.68
C SER A 304 18.45 1.61 -10.17
N TYR A 305 18.27 1.93 -11.46
CA TYR A 305 16.95 2.07 -12.08
C TYR A 305 16.11 0.79 -11.92
N VAL A 306 16.67 -0.37 -12.28
CA VAL A 306 15.98 -1.65 -12.19
C VAL A 306 15.72 -2.04 -10.74
N ALA A 307 16.71 -1.88 -9.85
CA ALA A 307 16.57 -2.20 -8.44
C ALA A 307 15.42 -1.41 -7.79
N ARG A 308 15.39 -0.10 -8.00
CA ARG A 308 14.34 0.77 -7.44
C ARG A 308 12.94 0.32 -7.88
N LYS A 309 12.79 -0.11 -9.13
CA LYS A 309 11.50 -0.59 -9.65
C LYS A 309 11.12 -1.96 -9.09
N ILE A 310 12.06 -2.92 -9.07
CA ILE A 310 11.74 -4.31 -8.70
C ILE A 310 11.60 -4.54 -7.19
N PHE A 311 12.24 -3.70 -6.37
CA PHE A 311 12.08 -3.72 -4.91
C PHE A 311 10.87 -2.90 -4.44
N GLN A 312 10.11 -2.27 -5.35
CA GLN A 312 8.96 -1.48 -4.95
C GLN A 312 7.89 -2.35 -4.27
N GLY A 313 7.54 -1.99 -3.03
CA GLY A 313 6.57 -2.73 -2.22
C GLY A 313 7.13 -3.98 -1.52
N PHE A 314 8.45 -4.15 -1.47
CA PHE A 314 9.09 -5.30 -0.81
C PHE A 314 8.72 -5.43 0.68
N ASP A 315 8.33 -4.33 1.32
CA ASP A 315 7.86 -4.26 2.70
C ASP A 315 6.43 -4.82 2.91
N HIS A 316 5.68 -5.07 1.83
CA HIS A 316 4.36 -5.69 1.89
C HIS A 316 4.42 -7.19 1.57
N GLU A 317 3.61 -7.99 2.26
CA GLU A 317 3.53 -9.46 2.14
C GLU A 317 3.19 -9.99 0.73
N THR A 318 2.70 -9.12 -0.16
CA THR A 318 2.34 -9.44 -1.54
C THR A 318 2.75 -8.36 -2.53
N PHE A 319 3.75 -7.53 -2.20
CA PHE A 319 4.18 -6.40 -3.04
C PHE A 319 3.05 -5.41 -3.39
N TYR A 320 2.06 -5.25 -2.52
CA TYR A 320 0.82 -4.50 -2.79
C TYR A 320 0.11 -4.93 -4.10
N MET A 321 0.20 -6.21 -4.47
CA MET A 321 -0.54 -6.75 -5.62
C MET A 321 -1.98 -7.09 -5.25
N ASP A 322 -2.20 -7.48 -4.00
CA ASP A 322 -3.49 -7.70 -3.38
C ASP A 322 -3.50 -7.04 -2.00
N GLY A 323 -4.69 -6.75 -1.48
CA GLY A 323 -4.86 -6.21 -0.12
C GLY A 323 -4.76 -7.28 0.97
N SER A 324 -3.95 -8.32 0.77
CA SER A 324 -3.80 -9.41 1.73
C SER A 324 -3.12 -8.93 3.01
N LEU A 325 -3.57 -9.45 4.16
CA LEU A 325 -3.04 -9.20 5.50
C LEU A 325 -2.80 -10.53 6.26
N SER A 326 -2.43 -11.57 5.54
CA SER A 326 -2.27 -12.94 6.06
C SER A 326 -1.23 -13.03 7.17
N SER A 327 -0.15 -12.26 7.06
CA SER A 327 0.90 -12.12 8.07
C SER A 327 0.41 -11.52 9.38
N LEU A 328 -0.64 -10.68 9.36
CA LEU A 328 -1.25 -10.11 10.55
C LEU A 328 -2.25 -11.08 11.20
N LEU A 329 -2.99 -11.83 10.39
CA LEU A 329 -4.03 -12.74 10.88
C LEU A 329 -3.44 -14.01 11.50
N ASN A 330 -2.45 -14.63 10.85
CA ASN A 330 -1.81 -15.86 11.33
C ASN A 330 -0.29 -15.84 11.07
N PRO A 331 0.48 -15.07 11.87
CA PRO A 331 1.90 -14.83 11.60
C PRO A 331 2.73 -16.12 11.48
N ASP A 332 2.57 -17.06 12.41
CA ASP A 332 3.37 -18.30 12.43
C ASP A 332 3.07 -19.22 11.25
N GLN A 333 1.80 -19.30 10.84
CA GLN A 333 1.41 -20.09 9.68
C GLN A 333 1.94 -19.44 8.40
N TYR A 334 1.75 -18.13 8.27
CA TYR A 334 2.25 -17.36 7.13
C TYR A 334 3.76 -17.52 6.94
N ARG A 335 4.56 -17.43 8.02
CA ARG A 335 6.02 -17.67 7.96
C ARG A 335 6.38 -19.07 7.44
N ARG A 336 5.68 -20.11 7.92
CA ARG A 336 5.88 -21.49 7.45
C ARG A 336 5.51 -21.65 5.98
N ASP A 337 4.43 -21.02 5.56
CA ASP A 337 3.96 -21.05 4.18
C ASP A 337 4.94 -20.33 3.26
N CYS A 338 5.47 -19.17 3.66
CA CYS A 338 6.53 -18.46 2.93
C CYS A 338 7.79 -19.32 2.76
N PHE A 339 8.25 -20.01 3.83
CA PHE A 339 9.41 -20.89 3.72
C PHE A 339 9.16 -22.11 2.82
N THR A 340 7.95 -22.67 2.87
CA THR A 340 7.54 -23.78 2.00
C THR A 340 7.53 -23.33 0.54
N GLN A 341 6.88 -22.20 0.25
CA GLN A 341 6.86 -21.58 -1.08
C GLN A 341 8.27 -21.24 -1.58
N TYR A 342 9.18 -20.79 -0.70
CA TYR A 342 10.57 -20.54 -1.07
C TYR A 342 11.24 -21.82 -1.57
N ARG A 343 11.09 -22.92 -0.83
CA ARG A 343 11.69 -24.21 -1.19
C ARG A 343 11.15 -24.72 -2.53
N ASP A 344 9.85 -24.64 -2.72
CA ASP A 344 9.18 -25.09 -3.94
C ASP A 344 9.60 -24.23 -5.14
N MET A 345 9.52 -22.90 -5.02
CA MET A 345 9.90 -21.97 -6.08
C MET A 345 11.38 -22.08 -6.44
N LYS A 346 12.26 -22.35 -5.47
CA LYS A 346 13.71 -22.48 -5.73
C LYS A 346 14.01 -23.59 -6.73
N ALA A 347 13.30 -24.72 -6.65
CA ALA A 347 13.48 -25.88 -7.51
C ALA A 347 12.80 -25.75 -8.89
N MET A 348 11.89 -24.80 -9.06
CA MET A 348 11.08 -24.64 -10.28
C MET A 348 11.76 -23.76 -11.32
N ASP A 349 11.67 -24.09 -12.60
CA ASP A 349 12.06 -23.15 -13.66
C ASP A 349 10.95 -22.09 -13.87
N PRO A 350 11.28 -20.78 -13.87
CA PRO A 350 10.26 -19.73 -13.97
C PRO A 350 9.58 -19.67 -15.35
N VAL A 351 10.26 -20.09 -16.42
CA VAL A 351 9.67 -20.13 -17.77
C VAL A 351 8.68 -21.29 -17.86
N GLU A 352 9.05 -22.47 -17.35
CA GLU A 352 8.16 -23.64 -17.29
C GLU A 352 6.92 -23.37 -16.43
N LEU A 353 7.12 -22.80 -15.23
CA LEU A 353 6.03 -22.45 -14.32
C LEU A 353 5.02 -21.54 -15.00
N LEU A 354 5.48 -20.45 -15.63
CA LEU A 354 4.60 -19.48 -16.27
C LEU A 354 4.01 -19.98 -17.59
N GLY A 355 4.58 -21.04 -18.17
CA GLY A 355 3.96 -21.79 -19.27
C GLY A 355 2.71 -22.57 -18.84
N ILE A 356 2.60 -22.94 -17.56
CA ILE A 356 1.47 -23.72 -17.01
C ILE A 356 0.50 -22.83 -16.24
N LEU A 357 1.01 -21.93 -15.40
CA LEU A 357 0.24 -21.06 -14.51
C LEU A 357 0.63 -19.58 -14.71
N PRO A 358 0.31 -18.97 -15.87
CA PRO A 358 0.72 -17.60 -16.19
C PRO A 358 0.14 -16.55 -15.22
N THR A 359 -1.01 -16.82 -14.61
CA THR A 359 -1.69 -15.84 -13.73
C THR A 359 -1.51 -16.11 -12.23
N CYS A 360 -0.57 -16.99 -11.85
CA CYS A 360 -0.22 -17.20 -10.45
C CYS A 360 0.38 -15.92 -9.81
N HIS A 361 0.54 -15.88 -8.48
CA HIS A 361 1.08 -14.70 -7.78
C HIS A 361 2.46 -14.27 -8.32
N PHE A 362 3.33 -15.24 -8.61
CA PHE A 362 4.62 -14.97 -9.26
C PHE A 362 4.45 -14.39 -10.67
N GLY A 363 3.52 -14.91 -11.47
CA GLY A 363 3.22 -14.37 -12.80
C GLY A 363 2.71 -12.93 -12.76
N LYS A 364 1.78 -12.63 -11.85
CA LYS A 364 1.30 -11.25 -11.61
C LYS A 364 2.44 -10.32 -11.17
N PHE A 365 3.34 -10.80 -10.31
CA PHE A 365 4.54 -10.07 -9.91
C PHE A 365 5.45 -9.79 -11.10
N CYS A 366 5.69 -10.78 -11.96
CA CYS A 366 6.47 -10.62 -13.18
C CYS A 366 5.83 -9.60 -14.13
N SER A 367 4.52 -9.67 -14.37
CA SER A 367 3.84 -8.73 -15.25
C SER A 367 3.89 -7.29 -14.72
N LYS A 368 3.58 -7.09 -13.44
CA LYS A 368 3.66 -5.78 -12.78
C LYS A 368 5.06 -5.17 -12.91
N ASN A 369 6.09 -5.95 -12.61
CA ASN A 369 7.47 -5.45 -12.63
C ASN A 369 8.02 -5.25 -14.03
N TYR A 370 7.67 -6.12 -14.98
CA TYR A 370 8.09 -5.94 -16.37
C TYR A 370 7.58 -4.61 -16.92
N LEU A 371 6.28 -4.34 -16.78
CA LEU A 371 5.65 -3.10 -17.23
C LEU A 371 6.19 -1.86 -16.49
N ALA A 372 6.65 -2.02 -15.25
CA ALA A 372 7.26 -0.93 -14.48
C ALA A 372 8.70 -0.62 -14.88
N ILE A 373 9.44 -1.60 -15.41
CA ILE A 373 10.86 -1.50 -15.78
C ILE A 373 11.02 -1.21 -17.27
N VAL A 374 10.28 -1.88 -18.14
CA VAL A 374 10.39 -1.79 -19.60
C VAL A 374 9.19 -1.00 -20.11
N HIS A 375 9.41 0.29 -20.34
CA HIS A 375 8.39 1.19 -20.89
C HIS A 375 8.13 0.86 -22.38
N PRO A 376 6.90 1.02 -22.93
CA PRO A 376 6.62 0.75 -24.35
C PRO A 376 7.61 1.38 -25.33
N LYS A 377 7.94 2.67 -25.15
CA LYS A 377 8.98 3.37 -25.95
C LYS A 377 10.37 2.75 -25.84
N MET A 378 10.70 2.19 -24.68
CA MET A 378 11.96 1.45 -24.50
C MET A 378 11.90 0.16 -25.30
N GLU A 379 10.83 -0.62 -25.15
CA GLU A 379 10.62 -1.88 -25.86
C GLU A 379 10.67 -1.71 -27.38
N GLU A 380 9.89 -0.78 -27.92
CA GLU A 380 9.83 -0.46 -29.35
C GLU A 380 11.21 -0.08 -29.89
N SER A 381 11.98 0.70 -29.13
CA SER A 381 13.32 1.07 -29.56
C SER A 381 14.34 -0.07 -29.46
N LEU A 382 14.20 -0.98 -28.49
CA LEU A 382 15.14 -2.09 -28.29
C LEU A 382 14.87 -3.27 -29.22
N PHE A 383 13.59 -3.54 -29.55
CA PHE A 383 13.18 -4.73 -30.31
C PHE A 383 12.47 -4.41 -31.64
N GLY A 384 12.07 -3.15 -31.88
CA GLY A 384 11.34 -2.74 -33.07
C GLY A 384 9.85 -3.08 -33.06
N ASN A 385 9.32 -3.57 -31.93
CA ASN A 385 7.91 -3.94 -31.76
C ASN A 385 7.51 -3.90 -30.26
N LEU A 386 6.23 -4.13 -29.98
CA LEU A 386 5.65 -4.16 -28.63
C LEU A 386 5.11 -5.56 -28.24
N GLU A 387 5.64 -6.62 -28.86
CA GLU A 387 5.08 -7.96 -28.70
C GLU A 387 5.19 -8.45 -27.24
N HIS A 388 6.26 -8.10 -26.52
CA HIS A 388 6.38 -8.48 -25.12
C HIS A 388 5.37 -7.73 -24.26
N HIS A 389 5.25 -6.42 -24.45
CA HIS A 389 4.30 -5.57 -23.75
C HIS A 389 2.87 -6.09 -23.93
N ASP A 390 2.47 -6.37 -25.17
CA ASP A 390 1.12 -6.84 -25.49
C ASP A 390 0.81 -8.20 -24.85
N GLN A 391 1.78 -9.14 -24.89
CA GLN A 391 1.64 -10.41 -24.20
C GLN A 391 1.50 -10.23 -22.68
N VAL A 392 2.34 -9.39 -22.07
CA VAL A 392 2.33 -9.16 -20.62
C VAL A 392 1.05 -8.48 -20.15
N VAL A 393 0.54 -7.49 -20.89
CA VAL A 393 -0.75 -6.83 -20.61
C VAL A 393 -1.92 -7.81 -20.76
N ALA A 394 -1.85 -8.73 -21.71
CA ALA A 394 -2.83 -9.80 -21.88
C ALA A 394 -2.75 -10.90 -20.78
N GLY A 395 -1.81 -10.79 -19.83
CA GLY A 395 -1.60 -11.77 -18.76
C GLY A 395 -0.80 -13.00 -19.20
N ASN A 396 -0.12 -12.93 -20.34
CA ASN A 396 0.80 -13.96 -20.84
C ASN A 396 2.25 -13.57 -20.56
N HIS A 397 3.16 -14.52 -20.77
CA HIS A 397 4.59 -14.33 -20.55
C HIS A 397 5.38 -14.67 -21.82
N PRO A 398 6.14 -13.70 -22.38
CA PRO A 398 6.99 -13.94 -23.54
C PRO A 398 8.03 -15.04 -23.35
N ARG A 399 8.34 -15.77 -24.42
CA ARG A 399 9.36 -16.82 -24.45
C ARG A 399 10.71 -16.36 -25.02
N SER A 400 10.93 -15.05 -25.11
CA SER A 400 12.19 -14.49 -25.61
C SER A 400 13.32 -14.65 -24.59
N GLN A 401 14.57 -14.66 -25.07
CA GLN A 401 15.75 -14.70 -24.20
C GLN A 401 15.77 -13.51 -23.23
N PHE A 402 15.42 -12.31 -23.70
CA PHE A 402 15.34 -11.12 -22.86
C PHE A 402 14.34 -11.28 -21.72
N TYR A 403 13.15 -11.82 -22.01
CA TYR A 403 12.15 -12.05 -20.98
C TYR A 403 12.58 -13.16 -20.00
N GLY A 404 13.26 -14.20 -20.49
CA GLY A 404 13.86 -15.25 -19.64
C GLY A 404 14.87 -14.70 -18.64
N GLU A 405 15.76 -13.80 -19.07
CA GLU A 405 16.73 -13.11 -18.20
C GLU A 405 16.03 -12.22 -17.17
N PHE A 406 14.96 -11.51 -17.58
CA PHE A 406 14.10 -10.78 -16.65
C PHE A 406 13.45 -11.70 -15.61
N LEU A 407 12.94 -12.87 -16.03
CA LEU A 407 12.33 -13.85 -15.13
C LEU A 407 13.34 -14.40 -14.11
N GLY A 408 14.61 -14.58 -14.51
CA GLY A 408 15.69 -14.94 -13.59
C GLY A 408 15.86 -13.91 -12.46
N LEU A 409 15.88 -12.62 -12.82
CA LEU A 409 15.92 -11.52 -11.85
C LEU A 409 14.66 -11.48 -10.98
N ALA A 410 13.48 -11.56 -11.58
CA ALA A 410 12.21 -11.55 -10.87
C ALA A 410 12.11 -12.71 -9.86
N LYS A 411 12.52 -13.92 -10.26
CA LYS A 411 12.59 -15.09 -9.38
C LYS A 411 13.54 -14.87 -8.21
N ALA A 412 14.71 -14.30 -8.43
CA ALA A 412 15.67 -14.02 -7.35
C ALA A 412 15.08 -13.07 -6.28
N ILE A 413 14.38 -12.02 -6.72
CA ILE A 413 13.68 -11.08 -5.81
C ILE A 413 12.52 -11.76 -5.09
N TRP A 414 11.72 -12.55 -5.82
CA TRP A 414 10.60 -13.30 -5.25
C TRP A 414 11.07 -14.26 -4.14
N LEU A 415 12.16 -14.99 -4.37
CA LEU A 415 12.76 -15.86 -3.37
C LEU A 415 13.29 -15.09 -2.16
N LEU A 416 13.89 -13.91 -2.38
CA LEU A 416 14.36 -13.05 -1.30
C LEU A 416 13.20 -12.58 -0.41
N HIS A 417 12.09 -12.21 -1.04
CA HIS A 417 10.88 -11.74 -0.36
C HIS A 417 10.21 -12.86 0.46
N LEU A 418 10.04 -14.05 -0.13
CA LEU A 418 9.56 -15.23 0.61
C LEU A 418 10.45 -15.54 1.82
N LEU A 419 11.78 -15.42 1.70
CA LEU A 419 12.66 -15.58 2.85
C LEU A 419 12.48 -14.47 3.89
N ALA A 420 12.35 -13.21 3.47
CA ALA A 420 12.16 -12.08 4.38
C ALA A 420 10.96 -12.31 5.30
N PHE A 421 9.84 -12.76 4.72
CA PHE A 421 8.60 -13.04 5.44
C PHE A 421 8.55 -14.42 6.11
N SER A 422 9.58 -15.27 5.94
CA SER A 422 9.71 -16.52 6.69
C SER A 422 10.52 -16.38 7.99
N LEU A 423 11.31 -15.30 8.10
CA LEU A 423 12.17 -15.01 9.24
C LEU A 423 11.40 -14.29 10.35
N ASP A 424 11.89 -14.44 11.58
CA ASP A 424 11.33 -13.79 12.76
C ASP A 424 12.46 -13.31 13.69
N PRO A 425 12.65 -11.99 13.87
CA PRO A 425 11.90 -10.92 13.19
C PRO A 425 12.22 -10.83 11.69
N PRO A 426 11.32 -10.28 10.85
CA PRO A 426 11.59 -10.06 9.43
C PRO A 426 12.75 -9.09 9.23
N PRO A 427 13.58 -9.24 8.17
CA PRO A 427 14.66 -8.31 7.88
C PRO A 427 14.13 -6.92 7.54
N ASN A 428 14.75 -5.88 8.10
CA ASN A 428 14.42 -4.50 7.79
C ASN A 428 15.20 -4.04 6.55
N LEU A 429 14.49 -3.72 5.48
CA LEU A 429 15.05 -3.10 4.28
C LEU A 429 15.41 -1.63 4.56
N PHE A 430 16.58 -1.20 4.09
CA PHE A 430 16.97 0.21 4.11
C PHE A 430 17.66 0.60 2.80
N GLU A 431 17.55 1.87 2.43
CA GLU A 431 18.18 2.43 1.23
C GLU A 431 19.01 3.66 1.59
N ALA A 432 20.11 3.88 0.87
CA ALA A 432 20.97 5.03 1.09
C ALA A 432 20.39 6.27 0.39
N SER A 433 20.20 7.36 1.15
CA SER A 433 19.74 8.63 0.59
C SER A 433 20.82 9.33 -0.23
N ARG A 434 20.43 9.98 -1.33
CA ARG A 434 21.30 10.87 -2.10
C ARG A 434 21.84 12.00 -1.21
N GLY A 435 23.14 12.29 -1.33
CA GLY A 435 23.84 13.28 -0.52
C GLY A 435 24.26 12.80 0.88
N ALA A 436 23.83 11.62 1.33
CA ALA A 436 24.23 11.08 2.62
C ALA A 436 25.74 10.81 2.66
N GLN A 437 26.36 11.00 3.82
CA GLN A 437 27.76 10.61 4.02
C GLN A 437 27.91 9.10 3.91
N PHE A 438 28.99 8.66 3.28
CA PHE A 438 29.26 7.23 3.14
C PHE A 438 29.51 6.58 4.50
N HIS A 439 28.73 5.56 4.87
CA HIS A 439 28.88 4.83 6.12
C HIS A 439 29.34 3.37 5.90
N PRO A 440 30.61 3.01 6.16
CA PRO A 440 31.18 1.71 5.79
C PRO A 440 30.52 0.49 6.45
N GLN A 441 29.84 0.69 7.59
CA GLN A 441 29.09 -0.37 8.27
C GLN A 441 27.80 -0.77 7.55
N TYR A 442 27.12 0.19 6.90
CA TYR A 442 25.83 -0.02 6.23
C TYR A 442 25.91 0.01 4.71
N MET A 443 27.01 0.52 4.15
CA MET A 443 27.16 0.79 2.73
C MET A 443 28.43 0.13 2.17
N GLU A 444 28.35 -0.34 0.93
CA GLU A 444 29.48 -0.78 0.12
C GLU A 444 29.54 0.00 -1.20
N SER A 445 30.74 0.42 -1.59
CA SER A 445 30.94 1.14 -2.85
C SER A 445 30.95 0.16 -4.02
N VAL A 446 30.21 0.47 -5.07
CA VAL A 446 30.32 -0.24 -6.36
C VAL A 446 31.54 0.20 -7.18
N VAL A 447 32.09 1.37 -6.86
CA VAL A 447 33.30 1.92 -7.46
C VAL A 447 34.52 1.41 -6.71
N LYS A 448 35.52 0.92 -7.45
CA LYS A 448 36.81 0.52 -6.87
C LYS A 448 37.73 1.73 -6.81
N PHE A 449 38.25 2.02 -5.62
CA PHE A 449 39.22 3.09 -5.40
C PHE A 449 40.64 2.52 -5.37
N SER A 450 41.61 3.30 -5.84
CA SER A 450 43.03 3.00 -5.70
C SER A 450 43.37 2.87 -4.21
N GLY A 451 43.92 1.72 -3.81
CA GLY A 451 44.21 1.40 -2.40
C GLY A 451 43.05 0.75 -1.63
N GLY A 452 41.92 0.44 -2.28
CA GLY A 452 40.83 -0.37 -1.71
C GLY A 452 40.00 0.31 -0.61
N ARG A 453 40.35 1.54 -0.21
CA ARG A 453 39.61 2.35 0.76
C ARG A 453 38.91 3.51 0.07
N ILE A 454 37.72 3.85 0.56
CA ILE A 454 36.95 4.99 0.07
C ILE A 454 37.59 6.26 0.64
N PRO A 455 37.91 7.27 -0.20
CA PRO A 455 38.47 8.53 0.26
C PRO A 455 37.57 9.22 1.29
N ALA A 456 38.16 10.06 2.15
CA ALA A 456 37.39 10.92 3.03
C ALA A 456 36.55 11.92 2.23
N GLY A 457 35.41 12.35 2.78
CA GLY A 457 34.55 13.34 2.14
C GLY A 457 33.71 12.81 0.98
N GLN A 458 33.48 11.50 0.88
CA GLN A 458 32.59 10.92 -0.13
C GLN A 458 31.13 10.93 0.35
N VAL A 459 30.22 11.31 -0.54
CA VAL A 459 28.77 11.29 -0.36
C VAL A 459 28.12 10.35 -1.39
N VAL A 460 26.94 9.85 -1.06
CA VAL A 460 26.17 8.96 -1.95
C VAL A 460 25.58 9.79 -3.10
N ALA A 461 25.96 9.51 -4.35
CA ALA A 461 25.28 10.11 -5.51
C ALA A 461 23.91 9.47 -5.75
N PHE A 462 23.86 8.14 -5.69
CA PHE A 462 22.62 7.34 -5.77
C PHE A 462 22.83 5.95 -5.18
N ALA A 463 21.74 5.34 -4.72
CA ALA A 463 21.72 3.94 -4.29
C ALA A 463 21.64 3.01 -5.51
N VAL A 464 22.42 1.92 -5.50
CA VAL A 464 22.46 0.91 -6.56
C VAL A 464 21.59 -0.30 -6.22
N SER A 465 21.60 -0.72 -4.95
CA SER A 465 20.69 -1.75 -4.43
C SER A 465 20.48 -1.55 -2.93
N PRO A 466 19.32 -1.93 -2.38
CA PRO A 466 19.04 -1.76 -0.95
C PRO A 466 19.95 -2.63 -0.08
N GLY A 467 19.98 -2.29 1.21
CA GLY A 467 20.57 -3.08 2.28
C GLY A 467 19.51 -3.69 3.20
N PHE A 468 19.93 -4.61 4.06
CA PHE A 468 19.05 -5.29 5.01
C PHE A 468 19.69 -5.39 6.39
N LYS A 469 18.91 -5.12 7.44
CA LYS A 469 19.26 -5.43 8.83
C LYS A 469 18.50 -6.67 9.27
N LEU A 470 19.22 -7.73 9.58
CA LEU A 470 18.68 -9.03 10.00
C LEU A 470 18.37 -9.02 11.51
N GLY A 471 17.48 -9.92 11.94
CA GLY A 471 17.07 -10.05 13.36
C GLY A 471 18.21 -10.37 14.33
N ASN A 472 19.26 -11.05 13.85
CA ASN A 472 20.48 -11.34 14.63
C ASN A 472 21.47 -10.16 14.71
N GLY A 473 21.12 -8.99 14.15
CA GLY A 473 21.98 -7.80 14.13
C GLY A 473 22.95 -7.75 12.96
N SER A 474 23.06 -8.80 12.14
CA SER A 474 23.88 -8.79 10.93
C SER A 474 23.34 -7.80 9.89
N ILE A 475 24.25 -7.17 9.15
CA ILE A 475 23.93 -6.16 8.14
C ILE A 475 24.37 -6.65 6.77
N ILE A 476 23.44 -6.70 5.84
CA ILE A 476 23.73 -6.77 4.41
C ILE A 476 23.78 -5.33 3.90
N LYS A 477 24.98 -4.93 3.46
CA LYS A 477 25.24 -3.53 3.08
C LYS A 477 24.47 -3.14 1.82
N ALA A 478 23.94 -1.92 1.82
CA ALA A 478 23.42 -1.27 0.64
C ALA A 478 24.56 -0.97 -0.33
N ARG A 479 24.35 -1.21 -1.62
CA ARG A 479 25.33 -0.85 -2.66
C ARG A 479 25.09 0.59 -3.06
N VAL A 480 26.13 1.41 -3.03
CA VAL A 480 26.03 2.84 -3.35
C VAL A 480 27.08 3.26 -4.37
N TYR A 481 26.76 4.32 -5.11
CA TYR A 481 27.71 5.01 -5.96
C TYR A 481 28.22 6.27 -5.23
N PRO A 482 29.43 6.25 -4.64
CA PRO A 482 30.00 7.39 -3.95
C PRO A 482 30.63 8.41 -4.91
N VAL A 483 30.53 9.69 -4.57
CA VAL A 483 31.20 10.82 -5.24
C VAL A 483 31.82 11.77 -4.21
N PRO A 484 32.87 12.54 -4.55
CA PRO A 484 33.39 13.58 -3.68
C PRO A 484 32.30 14.60 -3.32
N ARG A 485 32.24 15.00 -2.05
CA ARG A 485 31.45 16.16 -1.61
C ARG A 485 32.08 17.41 -2.23
N THR A 486 31.31 18.10 -3.05
CA THR A 486 31.70 19.40 -3.65
C THR A 486 31.25 20.55 -2.78
#